data_AF-A0A358HV92-F1
#
_entry.id   AF-A0A358HV92-F1
#
_cell.length_a   1.000
_cell.length_b   1.000
_cell.length_c   1.000
_cell.angle_alpha   90.00
_cell.angle_beta   90.00
_cell.angle_gamma   90.00
#
_symmetry.space_group_name_H-M   'P 1'
#
loop_
_entity.id
_entity.type
_entity.pdbx_description
1 polymer ?
#
loop_
_entity_poly.entity_id
_entity_poly.type
_entity_poly.pdbx_seq_one_letter_code
_entity_poly.pdbx_strand_id
1 'polypeptide(L)'
;MTTIPAQETDSEPTPEIATETPPETSPLVDFGLDQTPAPDVIPTAPEGVESNLAIIPDNPDGYAVSVDEGLGGVDAALNERLHKAGFNNAQAQLVYDLAGEIIPSMVEQVQQAGQRASDRAALVAEFGGAQAWKSLAPRIEKWGRENLPDAAFDAMCQTASGVKALHRLMTAGKEAGLGRSDTSEPTAGMRSDIQRKMNDPRYWRDRDPVIVAEVQAAFSRLHD
;
A
#
# COMPACT_ATOMS: atom_id res chain seq x y z
N MET A 1 -30.27 53.26 -12.89
CA MET A 1 -31.70 53.65 -13.05
C MET A 1 -31.85 54.24 -14.44
N THR A 2 -33.01 54.09 -15.09
CA THR A 2 -33.25 54.38 -16.53
C THR A 2 -32.56 53.39 -17.50
N THR A 3 -33.19 52.88 -18.56
CA THR A 3 -34.60 52.45 -18.75
C THR A 3 -34.68 51.41 -19.89
N ILE A 4 -35.78 50.66 -19.98
CA ILE A 4 -36.15 49.79 -21.13
C ILE A 4 -37.32 50.45 -21.89
N PRO A 5 -37.31 50.42 -23.23
CA PRO A 5 -38.34 49.70 -24.02
C PRO A 5 -37.70 48.56 -24.86
N ALA A 6 -38.31 47.43 -25.24
CA ALA A 6 -39.72 47.06 -25.50
C ALA A 6 -40.26 47.55 -26.87
N GLN A 7 -40.70 46.71 -27.82
CA GLN A 7 -40.65 45.22 -27.94
C GLN A 7 -40.08 44.83 -29.34
N GLU A 8 -40.57 43.92 -30.22
CA GLU A 8 -41.77 43.07 -30.31
C GLU A 8 -41.55 41.80 -31.21
N THR A 9 -42.63 41.17 -31.65
CA THR A 9 -42.82 39.93 -32.44
C THR A 9 -42.03 39.70 -33.75
N ASP A 10 -41.60 38.45 -33.98
CA ASP A 10 -42.25 37.54 -34.96
C ASP A 10 -41.99 36.06 -34.52
N SER A 11 -43.02 35.31 -34.10
CA SER A 11 -43.87 34.40 -34.91
C SER A 11 -43.20 33.06 -35.28
N GLU A 12 -43.64 31.99 -34.60
CA GLU A 12 -43.35 30.60 -34.95
C GLU A 12 -44.18 30.16 -36.17
N PRO A 13 -43.74 29.14 -36.92
CA PRO A 13 -44.60 27.96 -36.97
C PRO A 13 -43.88 26.61 -36.91
N THR A 14 -44.40 25.72 -36.06
CA THR A 14 -44.22 24.27 -36.11
C THR A 14 -44.65 23.67 -37.47
N PRO A 15 -43.88 22.71 -38.05
CA PRO A 15 -44.37 21.75 -39.03
C PRO A 15 -44.69 20.37 -38.41
N GLU A 16 -45.70 19.69 -38.96
CA GLU A 16 -46.20 18.38 -38.50
C GLU A 16 -45.29 17.18 -38.78
N ILE A 17 -45.64 16.05 -38.16
CA ILE A 17 -45.02 14.74 -38.33
C ILE A 17 -45.26 14.21 -39.76
N ALA A 18 -44.19 13.75 -40.42
CA ALA A 18 -44.27 12.92 -41.62
C ALA A 18 -43.70 11.51 -41.33
N THR A 19 -44.30 10.48 -41.90
CA THR A 19 -43.92 9.07 -41.69
C THR A 19 -43.11 8.54 -42.88
N GLU A 20 -41.88 8.08 -42.65
CA GLU A 20 -41.13 7.26 -43.59
C GLU A 20 -40.54 6.02 -42.90
N THR A 21 -41.28 4.92 -43.08
CA THR A 21 -40.84 3.62 -43.63
C THR A 21 -39.34 3.25 -43.53
N PRO A 22 -38.98 2.08 -42.96
CA PRO A 22 -37.60 1.61 -42.95
C PRO A 22 -37.11 1.16 -44.35
N PRO A 23 -35.81 1.29 -44.67
CA PRO A 23 -35.25 0.88 -45.96
C PRO A 23 -35.18 -0.64 -46.12
N GLU A 24 -35.34 -1.10 -47.37
CA GLU A 24 -35.38 -2.53 -47.71
C GLU A 24 -34.04 -3.27 -47.62
N THR A 25 -34.12 -4.50 -47.12
CA THR A 25 -33.60 -5.73 -47.74
C THR A 25 -32.49 -5.59 -48.79
N SER A 26 -31.28 -6.04 -48.44
CA SER A 26 -30.31 -6.56 -49.43
C SER A 26 -30.48 -8.09 -49.59
N PRO A 27 -30.17 -8.67 -50.76
CA PRO A 27 -30.86 -9.87 -51.23
C PRO A 27 -30.37 -11.21 -50.68
N LEU A 28 -31.27 -12.21 -50.76
CA LEU A 28 -30.99 -13.64 -50.62
C LEU A 28 -29.83 -14.08 -51.53
N VAL A 29 -29.00 -15.00 -51.01
CA VAL A 29 -28.19 -15.91 -51.83
C VAL A 29 -28.84 -17.29 -51.75
N ASP A 30 -29.20 -17.85 -52.90
CA ASP A 30 -29.84 -19.16 -53.03
C ASP A 30 -28.84 -20.30 -52.85
N PHE A 31 -29.20 -21.27 -52.02
CA PHE A 31 -28.61 -22.61 -51.96
C PHE A 31 -29.72 -23.62 -51.64
N GLY A 32 -30.33 -24.17 -52.68
CA GLY A 32 -31.58 -24.91 -52.58
C GLY A 32 -31.49 -26.36 -52.08
N LEU A 33 -32.65 -26.81 -51.62
CA LEU A 33 -33.15 -28.19 -51.60
C LEU A 33 -32.57 -29.19 -50.57
N ASP A 34 -33.32 -29.25 -49.47
CA ASP A 34 -34.07 -30.45 -49.04
C ASP A 34 -33.30 -31.69 -48.54
N GLN A 35 -33.25 -31.81 -47.21
CA GLN A 35 -33.27 -33.10 -46.52
C GLN A 35 -33.79 -32.98 -45.08
N THR A 36 -34.97 -33.54 -44.83
CA THR A 36 -35.45 -34.00 -43.50
C THR A 36 -35.63 -35.53 -43.56
N PRO A 37 -35.75 -36.28 -42.45
CA PRO A 37 -36.00 -35.91 -41.04
C PRO A 37 -34.75 -36.18 -40.15
N ALA A 38 -34.75 -36.16 -38.81
CA ALA A 38 -35.81 -36.15 -37.79
C ALA A 38 -35.34 -35.40 -36.52
N PRO A 39 -36.21 -35.12 -35.52
CA PRO A 39 -35.81 -34.33 -34.35
C PRO A 39 -35.12 -35.19 -33.28
N ASP A 40 -34.04 -34.70 -32.68
CA ASP A 40 -33.91 -34.60 -31.21
C ASP A 40 -32.70 -33.75 -30.77
N VAL A 41 -32.69 -33.35 -29.49
CA VAL A 41 -31.61 -32.63 -28.77
C VAL A 41 -31.08 -31.33 -29.42
N ILE A 42 -31.81 -30.23 -29.19
CA ILE A 42 -31.15 -28.92 -29.01
C ILE A 42 -30.43 -28.98 -27.65
N PRO A 43 -29.13 -28.66 -27.54
CA PRO A 43 -28.48 -28.52 -26.24
C PRO A 43 -29.02 -27.26 -25.55
N THR A 44 -29.85 -27.44 -24.52
CA THR A 44 -30.41 -26.34 -23.71
C THR A 44 -29.30 -25.55 -23.03
N ALA A 45 -28.94 -24.39 -23.60
CA ALA A 45 -28.30 -23.32 -22.85
C ALA A 45 -29.28 -22.86 -21.75
N PRO A 46 -28.82 -22.57 -20.52
CA PRO A 46 -29.70 -22.25 -19.41
C PRO A 46 -30.25 -20.81 -19.52
N GLU A 47 -31.39 -20.65 -20.21
CA GLU A 47 -32.07 -19.35 -20.45
C GLU A 47 -32.46 -18.59 -19.16
N GLY A 48 -32.39 -19.22 -17.98
CA GLY A 48 -32.82 -18.62 -16.72
C GLY A 48 -31.85 -17.61 -16.08
N VAL A 49 -30.60 -17.50 -16.54
CA VAL A 49 -29.58 -16.68 -15.84
C VAL A 49 -29.70 -15.19 -16.18
N GLU A 50 -29.82 -14.85 -17.47
CA GLU A 50 -29.85 -13.46 -17.93
C GLU A 50 -31.13 -12.72 -17.50
N SER A 51 -32.27 -13.42 -17.47
CA SER A 51 -33.55 -12.82 -17.08
C SER A 51 -33.55 -12.32 -15.63
N ASN A 52 -32.90 -13.04 -14.71
CA ASN A 52 -32.88 -12.68 -13.29
C ASN A 52 -32.00 -11.44 -13.01
N LEU A 53 -31.04 -11.13 -13.88
CA LEU A 53 -30.20 -9.94 -13.78
C LEU A 53 -30.96 -8.64 -14.09
N ALA A 54 -31.95 -8.71 -14.99
CA ALA A 54 -32.77 -7.57 -15.40
C ALA A 54 -33.90 -7.22 -14.40
N ILE A 55 -34.28 -8.18 -13.55
CA ILE A 55 -35.41 -8.08 -12.62
C ILE A 55 -35.01 -7.38 -11.30
N ILE A 56 -35.92 -6.55 -10.78
CA ILE A 56 -35.86 -5.99 -9.43
C ILE A 56 -36.37 -7.07 -8.46
N PRO A 57 -35.61 -7.49 -7.43
CA PRO A 57 -36.08 -8.46 -6.45
C PRO A 57 -37.33 -7.99 -5.70
N ASP A 58 -38.19 -8.91 -5.25
CA ASP A 58 -39.41 -8.59 -4.48
C ASP A 58 -39.12 -8.03 -3.06
N ASN A 59 -37.88 -8.14 -2.59
CA ASN A 59 -37.42 -7.71 -1.27
C ASN A 59 -35.90 -7.42 -1.29
N PRO A 60 -35.37 -6.57 -0.38
CA PRO A 60 -33.96 -6.16 -0.41
C PRO A 60 -32.96 -7.28 -0.07
N ASP A 61 -33.38 -8.35 0.59
CA ASP A 61 -32.52 -9.50 0.88
C ASP A 61 -32.44 -10.47 -0.33
N GLY A 62 -33.26 -10.25 -1.36
CA GLY A 62 -33.30 -11.03 -2.60
C GLY A 62 -32.25 -10.65 -3.66
N TYR A 63 -31.32 -9.75 -3.36
CA TYR A 63 -30.23 -9.37 -4.28
C TYR A 63 -29.19 -10.50 -4.41
N ALA A 64 -29.06 -11.06 -5.61
CA ALA A 64 -28.09 -12.10 -5.94
C ALA A 64 -26.71 -11.52 -6.27
N VAL A 65 -26.07 -10.89 -5.29
CA VAL A 65 -24.78 -10.18 -5.43
C VAL A 65 -23.60 -11.01 -4.95
N SER A 66 -22.54 -11.04 -5.75
CA SER A 66 -21.19 -11.46 -5.35
C SER A 66 -20.42 -10.26 -4.79
N VAL A 67 -19.79 -10.40 -3.63
CA VAL A 67 -19.05 -9.31 -2.97
C VAL A 67 -17.58 -9.69 -2.80
N ASP A 68 -16.67 -8.76 -3.08
CA ASP A 68 -15.23 -8.92 -2.87
C ASP A 68 -14.86 -9.06 -1.37
N GLU A 69 -13.84 -9.85 -1.07
CA GLU A 69 -13.40 -10.08 0.32
C GLU A 69 -12.99 -8.78 1.04
N GLY A 70 -12.47 -7.79 0.32
CA GLY A 70 -12.06 -6.48 0.83
C GLY A 70 -13.22 -5.57 1.27
N LEU A 71 -14.46 -5.89 0.91
CA LEU A 71 -15.67 -5.17 1.36
C LEU A 71 -16.27 -5.75 2.65
N GLY A 72 -15.92 -6.98 3.03
CA GLY A 72 -16.43 -7.63 4.25
C GLY A 72 -17.86 -8.19 4.17
N GLY A 73 -18.55 -8.06 3.03
CA GLY A 73 -19.84 -8.70 2.76
C GLY A 73 -20.95 -7.75 2.28
N VAL A 74 -22.16 -8.31 2.11
CA VAL A 74 -23.37 -7.57 1.69
C VAL A 74 -23.88 -6.70 2.85
N ASP A 75 -24.18 -5.42 2.58
CA ASP A 75 -24.78 -4.50 3.54
C ASP A 75 -26.31 -4.41 3.33
N ALA A 76 -27.08 -4.87 4.33
CA ALA A 76 -28.53 -4.88 4.27
C ALA A 76 -29.16 -3.48 4.21
N ALA A 77 -28.52 -2.45 4.79
CA ALA A 77 -29.00 -1.07 4.74
C ALA A 77 -28.63 -0.36 3.42
N LEU A 78 -27.60 -0.82 2.71
CA LEU A 78 -27.37 -0.48 1.31
C LEU A 78 -28.43 -1.15 0.42
N ASN A 79 -28.63 -2.45 0.56
CA ASN A 79 -29.64 -3.20 -0.21
C ASN A 79 -31.06 -2.63 -0.03
N GLU A 80 -31.45 -2.24 1.19
CA GLU A 80 -32.74 -1.60 1.45
C GLU A 80 -32.92 -0.29 0.64
N ARG A 81 -31.83 0.46 0.42
CA ARG A 81 -31.83 1.69 -0.39
C ARG A 81 -31.85 1.40 -1.89
N LEU A 82 -31.08 0.42 -2.35
CA LEU A 82 -31.08 -0.03 -3.75
C LEU A 82 -32.47 -0.52 -4.17
N HIS A 83 -33.13 -1.32 -3.32
CA HIS A 83 -34.49 -1.79 -3.53
C HIS A 83 -35.52 -0.64 -3.55
N LYS A 84 -35.43 0.30 -2.60
CA LYS A 84 -36.26 1.52 -2.59
C LYS A 84 -36.03 2.43 -3.81
N ALA A 85 -34.85 2.35 -4.44
CA ALA A 85 -34.51 3.05 -5.68
C ALA A 85 -34.89 2.26 -6.95
N GLY A 86 -35.41 1.03 -6.82
CA GLY A 86 -35.80 0.18 -7.96
C GLY A 86 -34.63 -0.39 -8.75
N PHE A 87 -33.48 -0.63 -8.12
CA PHE A 87 -32.32 -1.23 -8.78
C PHE A 87 -32.55 -2.72 -9.05
N ASN A 88 -32.23 -3.20 -10.25
CA ASN A 88 -32.19 -4.63 -10.55
C ASN A 88 -30.89 -5.30 -10.08
N ASN A 89 -30.83 -6.63 -10.17
CA ASN A 89 -29.66 -7.41 -9.73
C ASN A 89 -28.35 -6.96 -10.41
N ALA A 90 -28.35 -6.68 -11.73
CA ALA A 90 -27.16 -6.20 -12.43
C ALA A 90 -26.69 -4.81 -11.93
N GLN A 91 -27.62 -3.90 -11.68
CA GLN A 91 -27.31 -2.56 -11.15
C GLN A 91 -26.83 -2.62 -9.70
N ALA A 92 -27.36 -3.53 -8.88
CA ALA A 92 -26.88 -3.76 -7.53
C ALA A 92 -25.47 -4.35 -7.52
N GLN A 93 -25.21 -5.38 -8.33
CA GLN A 93 -23.87 -5.97 -8.51
C GLN A 93 -22.84 -4.89 -8.87
N LEU A 94 -23.13 -4.06 -9.87
CA LEU A 94 -22.26 -2.98 -10.32
C LEU A 94 -21.89 -1.98 -9.20
N VAL A 95 -22.80 -1.71 -8.25
CA VAL A 95 -22.51 -0.84 -7.09
C VAL A 95 -21.52 -1.49 -6.13
N TYR A 96 -21.61 -2.81 -5.92
CA TYR A 96 -20.64 -3.56 -5.12
C TYR A 96 -19.30 -3.74 -5.85
N ASP A 97 -19.30 -3.92 -7.18
CA ASP A 97 -18.08 -3.99 -7.98
C ASP A 97 -17.26 -2.69 -7.89
N LEU A 98 -17.88 -1.53 -8.14
CA LEU A 98 -17.23 -0.22 -8.01
C LEU A 98 -16.80 0.07 -6.57
N ALA A 99 -17.55 -0.41 -5.57
CA ALA A 99 -17.13 -0.32 -4.18
C ALA A 99 -15.87 -1.14 -3.92
N GLY A 100 -15.76 -2.35 -4.50
CA GLY A 100 -14.59 -3.23 -4.41
C GLY A 100 -13.34 -2.64 -5.07
N GLU A 101 -13.49 -1.92 -6.18
CA GLU A 101 -12.37 -1.19 -6.80
C GLU A 101 -11.88 -0.01 -5.96
N ILE A 102 -12.81 0.75 -5.36
CA ILE A 102 -12.50 2.08 -4.78
C ILE A 102 -12.20 2.02 -3.28
N ILE A 103 -12.98 1.27 -2.50
CA ILE A 103 -12.91 1.30 -1.03
C ILE A 103 -11.59 0.76 -0.48
N PRO A 104 -11.02 -0.37 -0.96
CA PRO A 104 -9.74 -0.88 -0.46
C PRO A 104 -8.60 0.15 -0.58
N SER A 105 -8.53 0.91 -1.68
CA SER A 105 -7.53 1.97 -1.85
C SER A 105 -7.72 3.13 -0.85
N MET A 106 -8.97 3.51 -0.54
CA MET A 106 -9.25 4.52 0.49
C MET A 106 -8.92 4.01 1.89
N VAL A 107 -9.25 2.75 2.19
CA VAL A 107 -8.95 2.08 3.47
C VAL A 107 -7.44 1.94 3.68
N GLU A 108 -6.67 1.64 2.64
CA GLU A 108 -5.20 1.64 2.71
C GLU A 108 -4.66 3.04 3.02
N GLN A 109 -5.11 4.08 2.31
CA GLN A 109 -4.67 5.47 2.56
C GLN A 109 -4.97 5.95 3.99
N VAL A 110 -6.13 5.56 4.55
CA VAL A 110 -6.49 5.83 5.95
C VAL A 110 -5.57 5.07 6.92
N GLN A 111 -5.27 3.79 6.66
CA GLN A 111 -4.32 3.03 7.46
C GLN A 111 -2.89 3.62 7.40
N GLN A 112 -2.40 3.99 6.22
CA GLN A 112 -1.10 4.66 6.06
C GLN A 112 -1.05 6.02 6.78
N ALA A 113 -2.15 6.76 6.84
CA ALA A 113 -2.25 8.00 7.61
C ALA A 113 -2.24 7.73 9.13
N GLY A 114 -3.01 6.74 9.59
CA GLY A 114 -3.06 6.29 10.98
C GLY A 114 -1.70 5.78 11.48
N GLN A 115 -1.01 4.95 10.69
CA GLN A 115 0.32 4.45 11.02
C GLN A 115 1.34 5.59 11.16
N ARG A 116 1.35 6.56 10.21
CA ARG A 116 2.25 7.73 10.32
C ARG A 116 1.95 8.61 11.55
N ALA A 117 0.69 8.71 11.98
CA ALA A 117 0.34 9.39 13.22
C ALA A 117 0.81 8.62 14.47
N SER A 118 0.64 7.29 14.47
CA SER A 118 1.12 6.38 15.52
C SER A 118 2.65 6.40 15.65
N ASP A 119 3.37 6.26 14.54
CA ASP A 119 4.83 6.33 14.45
C ASP A 119 5.36 7.66 15.02
N ARG A 120 4.74 8.78 14.66
CA ARG A 120 5.08 10.10 15.19
C ARG A 120 4.85 10.19 16.70
N ALA A 121 3.76 9.63 17.21
CA ALA A 121 3.48 9.60 18.65
C ALA A 121 4.50 8.71 19.40
N ALA A 122 4.85 7.55 18.85
CA ALA A 122 5.84 6.64 19.42
C ALA A 122 7.24 7.25 19.45
N LEU A 123 7.67 7.95 18.40
CA LEU A 123 8.93 8.71 18.38
C LEU A 123 8.94 9.82 19.44
N VAL A 124 7.86 10.59 19.54
CA VAL A 124 7.74 11.66 20.55
C VAL A 124 7.77 11.11 21.98
N ALA A 125 7.19 9.92 22.23
CA ALA A 125 7.26 9.26 23.53
C ALA A 125 8.67 8.74 23.86
N GLU A 126 9.30 8.00 22.93
CA GLU A 126 10.63 7.39 23.12
C GLU A 126 11.73 8.43 23.35
N PHE A 127 11.69 9.55 22.63
CA PHE A 127 12.68 10.62 22.75
C PHE A 127 12.42 11.62 23.88
N GLY A 128 11.61 11.27 24.89
CA GLY A 128 11.42 12.09 26.09
C GLY A 128 10.48 13.29 25.91
N GLY A 129 9.53 13.21 24.98
CA GLY A 129 8.51 14.22 24.74
C GLY A 129 8.86 15.22 23.64
N ALA A 130 7.86 16.02 23.26
CA ALA A 130 7.89 16.83 22.03
C ALA A 130 9.02 17.88 21.99
N GLN A 131 9.45 18.41 23.14
CA GLN A 131 10.54 19.40 23.20
C GLN A 131 11.91 18.75 22.98
N ALA A 132 12.15 17.59 23.60
CA ALA A 132 13.38 16.83 23.40
C ALA A 132 13.47 16.34 21.95
N TRP A 133 12.39 15.78 21.40
CA TRP A 133 12.29 15.41 19.99
C TRP A 133 12.59 16.59 19.04
N LYS A 134 11.98 17.77 19.28
CA LYS A 134 12.24 18.99 18.49
C LYS A 134 13.72 19.43 18.49
N SER A 135 14.46 19.14 19.57
CA SER A 135 15.89 19.44 19.66
C SER A 135 16.81 18.39 19.00
N LEU A 136 16.30 17.16 18.85
CA LEU A 136 17.06 15.98 18.45
C LEU A 136 16.87 15.63 16.97
N ALA A 137 15.64 15.74 16.44
CA ALA A 137 15.32 15.39 15.06
C ALA A 137 16.21 16.08 14.01
N PRO A 138 16.53 17.39 14.09
CA PRO A 138 17.41 18.05 13.13
C PRO A 138 18.86 17.54 13.17
N ARG A 139 19.30 16.97 14.31
CA ARG A 139 20.63 16.37 14.46
C ARG A 139 20.68 14.98 13.84
N ILE A 140 19.63 14.19 14.05
CA ILE A 140 19.42 12.88 13.41
C ILE A 140 19.34 13.04 11.89
N GLU A 141 18.53 13.99 11.39
CA GLU A 141 18.42 14.28 9.95
C GLU A 141 19.77 14.70 9.37
N LYS A 142 20.44 15.69 9.97
CA LYS A 142 21.74 16.16 9.50
C LYS A 142 22.76 15.02 9.43
N TRP A 143 22.89 14.25 10.51
CA TRP A 143 23.81 13.11 10.53
C TRP A 143 23.47 12.07 9.46
N GLY A 144 22.18 11.75 9.28
CA GLY A 144 21.73 10.79 8.27
C GLY A 144 22.09 11.21 6.84
N ARG A 145 21.80 12.46 6.46
CA ARG A 145 22.17 13.01 5.13
C ARG A 145 23.69 13.11 4.94
N GLU A 146 24.47 13.29 6.00
CA GLU A 146 25.94 13.35 5.93
C GLU A 146 26.62 11.97 5.90
N ASN A 147 25.94 10.88 6.28
CA ASN A 147 26.55 9.56 6.50
C ASN A 147 25.90 8.41 5.71
N LEU A 148 24.76 8.63 5.03
CA LEU A 148 24.07 7.63 4.20
C LEU A 148 23.69 8.22 2.83
N PRO A 149 23.58 7.39 1.77
CA PRO A 149 22.97 7.81 0.50
C PRO A 149 21.51 8.25 0.70
N ASP A 150 21.07 9.28 -0.01
CA ASP A 150 19.72 9.87 0.15
C ASP A 150 18.59 8.82 0.09
N ALA A 151 18.64 7.89 -0.87
CA ALA A 151 17.64 6.83 -1.00
C ALA A 151 17.56 5.88 0.22
N ALA A 152 18.67 5.67 0.93
CA ALA A 152 18.69 4.87 2.16
C ALA A 152 18.22 5.68 3.37
N PHE A 153 18.53 6.98 3.42
CA PHE A 153 18.00 7.91 4.41
C PHE A 153 16.48 8.05 4.31
N ASP A 154 15.95 8.31 3.10
CA ASP A 154 14.52 8.47 2.84
C ASP A 154 13.73 7.18 3.10
N ALA A 155 14.31 6.01 2.80
CA ALA A 155 13.71 4.72 3.14
C ALA A 155 13.58 4.50 4.65
N MET A 156 14.60 4.87 5.44
CA MET A 156 14.52 4.75 6.91
C MET A 156 13.60 5.79 7.54
N CYS A 157 13.56 7.02 7.01
CA CYS A 157 12.72 8.10 7.53
C CYS A 157 11.22 7.90 7.32
N GLN A 158 10.80 6.94 6.49
CA GLN A 158 9.39 6.55 6.32
C GLN A 158 8.80 5.77 7.52
N THR A 159 9.64 5.26 8.45
CA THR A 159 9.16 4.49 9.61
C THR A 159 9.82 4.93 10.92
N ALA A 160 9.09 4.83 12.03
CA ALA A 160 9.63 5.06 13.35
C ALA A 160 10.77 4.10 13.68
N SER A 161 10.77 2.87 13.16
CA SER A 161 11.86 1.92 13.36
C SER A 161 13.16 2.37 12.68
N GLY A 162 13.08 2.84 11.43
CA GLY A 162 14.24 3.37 10.71
C GLY A 162 14.81 4.64 11.35
N VAL A 163 13.95 5.55 11.83
CA VAL A 163 14.38 6.75 12.59
C VAL A 163 15.10 6.38 13.91
N LYS A 164 14.63 5.34 14.61
CA LYS A 164 15.31 4.81 15.82
C LYS A 164 16.66 4.16 15.47
N ALA A 165 16.73 3.41 14.38
CA ALA A 165 17.99 2.83 13.88
C ALA A 165 18.99 3.95 13.52
N LEU A 166 18.55 5.00 12.83
CA LEU A 166 19.33 6.17 12.49
C LEU A 166 19.87 6.90 13.74
N HIS A 167 19.05 7.06 14.78
CA HIS A 167 19.51 7.61 16.08
C HIS A 167 20.53 6.69 16.78
N ARG A 168 20.34 5.36 16.74
CA ARG A 168 21.28 4.39 17.30
C ARG A 168 22.61 4.42 16.56
N LEU A 169 22.61 4.52 15.23
CA LEU A 169 23.83 4.64 14.43
C LEU A 169 24.55 5.97 14.67
N MET A 170 23.82 7.10 14.74
CA MET A 170 24.39 8.40 15.14
C MET A 170 25.05 8.34 16.53
N THR A 171 24.38 7.69 17.49
CA THR A 171 24.88 7.55 18.86
C THR A 171 26.09 6.60 18.92
N ALA A 172 26.00 5.41 18.31
CA ALA A 172 27.08 4.44 18.25
C ALA A 172 28.30 4.93 17.46
N GLY A 173 28.12 5.74 16.42
CA GLY A 173 29.22 6.40 15.70
C GLY A 173 29.88 7.50 16.53
N LYS A 174 29.10 8.27 17.30
CA LYS A 174 29.61 9.24 18.26
C LYS A 174 30.33 8.55 19.44
N GLU A 175 29.84 7.39 19.87
CA GLU A 175 30.49 6.52 20.85
C GLU A 175 31.72 5.82 20.27
N ALA A 176 31.78 5.47 18.99
CA ALA A 176 33.04 5.02 18.37
C ALA A 176 34.13 6.13 18.38
N GLY A 177 33.71 7.41 18.34
CA GLY A 177 34.60 8.58 18.47
C GLY A 177 34.94 9.00 19.92
N LEU A 178 34.13 8.61 20.92
CA LEU A 178 34.32 8.97 22.34
C LEU A 178 34.59 7.78 23.26
N GLY A 179 34.50 6.57 22.72
CA GLY A 179 34.40 5.30 23.42
C GLY A 179 35.64 4.42 23.25
N ARG A 180 36.82 5.05 23.31
CA ARG A 180 37.95 4.40 23.99
C ARG A 180 37.69 4.48 25.50
N SER A 181 36.65 3.76 25.93
CA SER A 181 36.15 3.66 27.30
C SER A 181 35.86 2.19 27.57
N ASP A 182 36.58 1.60 28.52
CA ASP A 182 36.61 0.16 28.75
C ASP A 182 35.31 -0.40 29.36
N THR A 183 34.32 -0.65 28.51
CA THR A 183 33.17 -1.53 28.79
C THR A 183 33.00 -2.61 27.72
N SER A 184 34.09 -3.00 27.07
CA SER A 184 34.21 -4.40 26.61
C SER A 184 34.36 -5.30 27.83
N GLU A 185 33.98 -6.58 27.74
CA GLU A 185 34.40 -7.55 28.76
C GLU A 185 35.93 -7.51 28.92
N PRO A 186 36.48 -7.59 30.14
CA PRO A 186 37.93 -7.54 30.34
C PRO A 186 38.66 -8.66 29.59
N THR A 187 38.01 -9.80 29.42
CA THR A 187 38.45 -10.95 28.59
C THR A 187 38.46 -10.63 27.09
N ALA A 188 37.47 -9.90 26.57
CA ALA A 188 37.41 -9.48 25.17
C ALA A 188 38.46 -8.42 24.85
N GLY A 189 38.63 -7.43 25.74
CA GLY A 189 39.70 -6.43 25.65
C GLY A 189 41.08 -7.10 25.63
N MET A 190 41.34 -8.03 26.56
CA MET A 190 42.60 -8.77 26.64
C MET A 190 42.87 -9.64 25.39
N ARG A 191 41.85 -10.33 24.86
CA ARG A 191 41.96 -11.08 23.58
C ARG A 191 42.37 -10.16 22.42
N SER A 192 41.84 -8.94 22.36
CA SER A 192 42.18 -7.97 21.32
C SER A 192 43.63 -7.46 21.41
N ASP A 193 44.16 -7.25 22.62
CA ASP A 193 45.56 -6.85 22.81
C ASP A 193 46.53 -7.99 22.48
N ILE A 194 46.21 -9.22 22.89
CA ILE A 194 46.95 -10.43 22.50
C ILE A 194 47.04 -10.54 20.98
N GLN A 195 45.90 -10.45 20.28
CA GLN A 195 45.87 -10.57 18.82
C GLN A 195 46.62 -9.42 18.12
N ARG A 196 46.56 -8.20 18.68
CA ARG A 196 47.37 -7.06 18.21
C ARG A 196 48.87 -7.31 18.35
N LYS A 197 49.32 -7.82 19.50
CA LYS A 197 50.74 -8.15 19.75
C LYS A 197 51.23 -9.30 18.88
N MET A 198 50.39 -10.31 18.63
CA MET A 198 50.71 -11.43 17.73
C MET A 198 50.86 -10.99 16.26
N ASN A 199 50.15 -9.94 15.85
CA ASN A 199 50.24 -9.37 14.50
C ASN A 199 51.43 -8.40 14.30
N ASP A 200 52.12 -7.97 15.38
CA ASP A 200 53.29 -7.10 15.27
C ASP A 200 54.44 -7.83 14.55
N PRO A 201 55.05 -7.26 13.49
CA PRO A 201 56.21 -7.84 12.81
C PRO A 201 57.31 -8.29 13.77
N ARG A 202 57.56 -7.58 14.87
CA ARG A 202 58.61 -7.90 15.84
C ARG A 202 58.34 -9.20 16.59
N TYR A 203 57.07 -9.60 16.77
CA TYR A 203 56.70 -10.84 17.43
C TYR A 203 57.01 -12.06 16.55
N TRP A 204 56.64 -12.04 15.27
CA TRP A 204 56.76 -13.22 14.41
C TRP A 204 58.03 -13.24 13.56
N ARG A 205 58.53 -12.08 13.10
CA ARG A 205 59.72 -11.94 12.24
C ARG A 205 61.01 -11.89 13.04
N ASP A 206 61.07 -10.99 14.02
CA ASP A 206 62.28 -10.72 14.81
C ASP A 206 62.31 -11.48 16.15
N ARG A 207 61.18 -12.09 16.55
CA ARG A 207 61.01 -12.91 17.76
C ARG A 207 61.49 -12.20 19.03
N ASP A 208 61.16 -10.91 19.13
CA ASP A 208 61.53 -10.05 20.25
C ASP A 208 61.16 -10.70 21.60
N PRO A 209 62.13 -11.01 22.49
CA PRO A 209 61.88 -11.74 23.71
C PRO A 209 60.97 -10.99 24.69
N VAL A 210 60.92 -9.64 24.62
CA VAL A 210 60.01 -8.84 25.44
C VAL A 210 58.57 -9.06 24.99
N ILE A 211 58.31 -8.96 23.68
CA ILE A 211 56.95 -9.11 23.12
C ILE A 211 56.47 -10.56 23.25
N VAL A 212 57.35 -11.54 23.08
CA VAL A 212 57.03 -12.96 23.32
C VAL A 212 56.64 -13.20 24.78
N ALA A 213 57.38 -12.64 25.75
CA ALA A 213 57.06 -12.76 27.17
C ALA A 213 55.74 -12.06 27.54
N GLU A 214 55.46 -10.87 26.97
CA GLU A 214 54.18 -10.17 27.15
C GLU A 214 52.99 -10.98 26.60
N VAL A 215 53.11 -11.56 25.40
CA VAL A 215 52.07 -12.40 24.81
C VAL A 215 51.83 -13.66 25.66
N GLN A 216 52.89 -14.32 26.13
CA GLN A 216 52.77 -15.48 27.02
C GLN A 216 52.07 -15.11 28.34
N ALA A 217 52.49 -14.02 29.00
CA ALA A 217 51.88 -13.56 30.24
C ALA A 217 50.41 -13.15 30.07
N ALA A 218 50.03 -12.59 28.92
CA ALA A 218 48.65 -12.26 28.60
C ALA A 218 47.79 -13.51 28.31
N PHE A 219 48.34 -14.54 27.65
CA PHE A 219 47.65 -15.82 27.49
C PHE A 219 47.44 -16.55 28.82
N SER A 220 48.43 -16.56 29.73
CA SER A 220 48.24 -17.17 31.06
C SER A 220 47.07 -16.53 31.81
N ARG A 221 46.96 -15.19 31.80
CA ARG A 221 45.86 -14.42 32.42
C ARG A 221 44.49 -14.59 31.74
N LEU A 222 44.41 -15.35 30.65
CA LEU A 222 43.18 -15.66 29.92
C LEU A 222 42.71 -17.10 30.17
N HIS A 223 43.52 -17.91 30.86
CA HIS A 223 43.27 -19.32 31.16
C HIS A 223 43.19 -19.63 32.67
N ASP A 224 43.36 -18.61 33.51
CA ASP A 224 43.26 -18.59 34.98
C ASP A 224 41.90 -17.97 35.39
#